data_AF-A0A212KBU6-F1
#
_entry.id   AF-A0A212KBU6-F1
#
_cell.length_a   1.000
_cell.length_b   1.000
_cell.length_c   1.000
_cell.angle_alpha   90.00
_cell.angle_beta   90.00
_cell.angle_gamma   90.00
#
_symmetry.space_group_name_H-M   'P 1'
#
loop_
_entity.id
_entity.type
_entity.pdbx_description
1 polymer ?
#
loop_
_entity_poly.entity_id
_entity_poly.type
_entity_poly.pdbx_seq_one_letter_code
_entity_poly.pdbx_strand_id
1 'polypeptide(L)'
;MEFCQKLRMLPIMLLCAASSGCAFFTAPDPVLPTRVYSPVEQFILSRTPGTSGAVGTVSDPAFGDNLRIVLEQEYLSGAGETCRRASLFSSRGEAEVVVMCRGASGLWTMAPRVWGIGLPPAATPPAETPDSREPEAPSSSIPSPAI
;
A
#
# COMPACT_ATOMS: atom_id res chain seq x y z
N MET A 1 -4.87 -73.17 0.16
CA MET A 1 -5.67 -72.22 0.96
C MET A 1 -5.40 -70.78 0.50
N GLU A 2 -5.56 -70.48 -0.80
CA GLU A 2 -5.18 -69.17 -1.37
C GLU A 2 -6.37 -68.31 -1.86
N PHE A 3 -7.60 -68.84 -1.80
CA PHE A 3 -8.80 -68.12 -2.21
C PHE A 3 -9.35 -67.16 -1.14
N CYS A 4 -9.03 -67.37 0.14
CA CYS A 4 -9.56 -66.57 1.25
C CYS A 4 -8.84 -65.23 1.45
N GLN A 5 -7.64 -65.07 0.87
CA GLN A 5 -6.85 -63.84 1.01
C GLN A 5 -7.21 -62.79 -0.06
N LYS A 6 -7.55 -63.23 -1.29
CA LYS A 6 -7.98 -62.32 -2.36
C LYS A 6 -9.39 -61.74 -2.15
N LEU A 7 -10.28 -62.47 -1.46
CA LEU A 7 -11.66 -62.02 -1.22
C LEU A 7 -11.78 -60.99 -0.06
N ARG A 8 -10.80 -60.95 0.85
CA ARG A 8 -10.74 -59.99 1.96
C ARG A 8 -10.10 -58.64 1.62
N MET A 9 -9.39 -58.54 0.48
CA MET A 9 -8.78 -57.28 0.04
C MET A 9 -9.69 -56.44 -0.87
N LEU A 10 -10.75 -57.04 -1.44
CA LEU A 10 -11.70 -56.32 -2.30
C LEU A 10 -12.50 -55.21 -1.58
N PRO A 11 -13.00 -55.37 -0.33
CA PRO A 11 -13.79 -54.31 0.31
C PRO A 11 -12.92 -53.14 0.80
N ILE A 12 -11.63 -53.36 1.06
CA ILE A 12 -10.69 -52.30 1.48
C ILE A 12 -10.32 -51.42 0.29
N MET A 13 -10.15 -52.01 -0.90
CA MET A 13 -9.81 -51.26 -2.11
C MET A 13 -11.01 -50.46 -2.66
N LEU A 14 -12.25 -50.95 -2.48
CA LEU A 14 -13.47 -50.22 -2.86
C LEU A 14 -13.76 -49.03 -1.92
N LEU A 15 -13.38 -49.11 -0.64
CA LEU A 15 -13.60 -48.05 0.35
C LEU A 15 -12.64 -46.86 0.18
N CYS A 16 -11.40 -47.10 -0.28
CA CYS A 16 -10.45 -46.03 -0.62
C CYS A 16 -10.81 -45.28 -1.92
N ALA A 17 -11.59 -45.88 -2.82
CA ALA A 17 -12.03 -45.22 -4.05
C ALA A 17 -13.17 -44.21 -3.80
N ALA A 18 -13.91 -44.36 -2.70
CA ALA A 18 -15.04 -43.48 -2.36
C ALA A 18 -14.63 -42.18 -1.64
N SER A 19 -13.39 -42.06 -1.16
CA SER A 19 -12.90 -40.86 -0.46
C SER A 19 -12.21 -39.84 -1.37
N SER A 20 -12.09 -40.11 -2.68
CA SER A 20 -11.49 -39.17 -3.65
C SER A 20 -12.49 -38.14 -4.20
N GLY A 21 -13.59 -37.91 -3.48
CA GLY A 21 -14.72 -37.08 -3.91
C GLY A 21 -14.88 -35.78 -3.14
N CYS A 22 -13.82 -35.20 -2.56
CA CYS A 22 -13.84 -33.76 -2.32
C CYS A 22 -13.54 -33.10 -3.67
N ALA A 23 -14.58 -32.96 -4.49
CA ALA A 23 -14.57 -31.97 -5.55
C ALA A 23 -14.25 -30.64 -4.86
N PHE A 24 -12.99 -30.23 -4.98
CA PHE A 24 -12.53 -28.90 -4.67
C PHE A 24 -13.36 -27.97 -5.56
N PHE A 25 -14.53 -27.58 -5.08
CA PHE A 25 -15.17 -26.33 -5.47
C PHE A 25 -14.21 -25.26 -4.99
N THR A 26 -13.19 -25.00 -5.80
CA THR A 26 -12.39 -23.79 -5.73
C THR A 26 -13.39 -22.68 -6.02
N ALA A 27 -13.98 -22.12 -4.95
CA ALA A 27 -14.69 -20.87 -5.06
C ALA A 27 -13.74 -19.91 -5.79
N PRO A 28 -14.20 -19.22 -6.85
CA PRO A 28 -13.37 -18.24 -7.52
C PRO A 28 -12.84 -17.28 -6.45
N ASP A 29 -11.52 -17.14 -6.41
CA ASP A 29 -10.83 -16.23 -5.50
C ASP A 29 -11.60 -14.89 -5.54
N PRO A 30 -12.16 -14.42 -4.42
CA PRO A 30 -12.93 -13.19 -4.43
C PRO A 30 -11.97 -12.12 -4.95
N VAL A 31 -12.25 -11.61 -6.16
CA VAL A 31 -11.46 -10.57 -6.81
C VAL A 31 -11.50 -9.37 -5.88
N LEU A 32 -10.50 -9.28 -4.99
CA LEU A 32 -10.39 -8.19 -4.05
C LEU A 32 -10.13 -6.96 -4.89
N PRO A 33 -10.95 -5.90 -4.80
CA PRO A 33 -10.69 -4.69 -5.57
C PRO A 33 -9.27 -4.23 -5.27
N THR A 34 -8.45 -4.09 -6.31
CA THR A 34 -7.06 -3.65 -6.19
C THR A 34 -7.06 -2.20 -5.72
N ARG A 35 -7.05 -2.01 -4.40
CA ARG A 35 -6.96 -0.68 -3.79
C ARG A 35 -5.56 -0.12 -4.09
N VAL A 36 -5.54 1.04 -4.73
CA VAL A 36 -4.31 1.83 -4.85
C VAL A 36 -4.09 2.53 -3.51
N TYR A 37 -2.97 2.23 -2.87
CA TYR A 37 -2.57 2.86 -1.62
C TYR A 37 -1.76 4.12 -1.91
N SER A 38 -1.98 5.16 -1.11
CA SER A 38 -1.18 6.38 -1.10
C SER A 38 0.26 6.09 -0.61
N PRO A 39 1.26 6.95 -0.93
CA PRO A 39 2.63 6.77 -0.45
C PRO A 39 2.77 6.54 1.06
N VAL A 40 2.02 7.28 1.90
CA VAL A 40 2.00 7.06 3.35
C VAL A 40 1.46 5.67 3.70
N GLU A 41 0.34 5.28 3.09
CA GLU A 41 -0.24 3.94 3.31
C GLU A 41 0.75 2.85 2.87
N GLN A 42 1.37 2.98 1.70
CA GLN A 42 2.37 2.03 1.21
C GLN A 42 3.54 1.89 2.18
N PHE A 43 4.04 3.00 2.75
CA PHE A 43 5.11 2.95 3.73
C PHE A 43 4.70 2.13 4.97
N ILE A 44 3.50 2.37 5.49
CA ILE A 44 2.95 1.65 6.66
C ILE A 44 2.79 0.14 6.35
N LEU A 45 2.38 -0.20 5.14
CA LEU A 45 2.13 -1.59 4.72
C LEU A 45 3.40 -2.35 4.33
N SER A 46 4.42 -1.67 3.80
CA SER A 46 5.66 -2.29 3.30
C SER A 46 6.50 -3.00 4.37
N ARG A 47 6.23 -2.74 5.65
CA ARG A 47 7.05 -3.26 6.76
C ARG A 47 6.55 -4.58 7.30
N THR A 48 7.51 -5.43 7.66
CA THR A 48 7.29 -6.75 8.23
C THR A 48 6.57 -6.65 9.58
N PRO A 49 5.54 -7.48 9.84
CA PRO A 49 4.93 -7.58 11.16
C PRO A 49 5.98 -7.76 12.26
N GLY A 50 5.81 -7.08 13.40
CA GLY A 50 6.76 -7.13 14.53
C GLY A 50 7.96 -6.19 14.42
N THR A 51 8.10 -5.43 13.34
CA THR A 51 9.14 -4.39 13.24
C THR A 51 8.58 -3.05 13.72
N SER A 52 9.13 -2.47 14.78
CA SER A 52 8.78 -1.14 15.28
C SER A 52 9.91 -0.14 15.07
N GLY A 53 9.59 1.16 15.11
CA GLY A 53 10.59 2.22 15.03
C GLY A 53 11.15 2.46 13.64
N ALA A 54 10.50 1.94 12.59
CA ALA A 54 10.91 2.24 11.21
C ALA A 54 10.66 3.73 10.92
N VAL A 55 11.70 4.41 10.45
CA VAL A 55 11.63 5.83 10.09
C VAL A 55 11.88 5.99 8.60
N GLY A 56 11.17 6.91 7.97
CA GLY A 56 11.39 7.27 6.58
C GLY A 56 10.95 8.69 6.28
N THR A 57 11.18 9.12 5.05
CA THR A 57 10.65 10.36 4.50
C THR A 57 9.73 10.02 3.34
N VAL A 58 8.53 10.59 3.33
CA VAL A 58 7.51 10.35 2.32
C VAL A 58 6.85 11.67 1.92
N SER A 59 6.51 11.81 0.63
CA SER A 59 5.64 12.90 0.16
C SER A 59 4.32 12.29 -0.26
N ASP A 60 3.22 12.88 0.21
CA ASP A 60 1.88 12.36 0.01
C ASP A 60 0.89 13.49 -0.28
N PRO A 61 0.09 13.40 -1.35
CA PRO A 61 -0.87 14.44 -1.70
C PRO A 61 -1.83 14.82 -0.56
N ALA A 62 -2.20 13.88 0.30
CA ALA A 62 -3.17 14.10 1.37
C ALA A 62 -2.57 14.66 2.66
N PHE A 63 -1.25 14.53 2.83
CA PHE A 63 -0.55 14.87 4.08
C PHE A 63 0.57 15.90 3.92
N GLY A 64 1.01 16.18 2.69
CA GLY A 64 2.09 17.12 2.40
C GLY A 64 3.39 16.49 1.92
N ASP A 65 4.37 17.34 1.66
CA ASP A 65 5.69 16.96 1.17
C ASP A 65 6.72 16.79 2.30
N ASN A 66 7.72 15.94 2.07
CA ASN A 66 8.87 15.73 2.95
C ASN A 66 8.48 15.36 4.39
N LEU A 67 7.44 14.54 4.54
CA LEU A 67 6.96 14.08 5.82
C LEU A 67 7.91 13.06 6.40
N ARG A 68 8.40 13.32 7.61
CA ARG A 68 9.08 12.28 8.38
C ARG A 68 8.02 11.36 8.96
N ILE A 69 8.03 10.10 8.54
CA ILE A 69 7.12 9.07 9.04
C ILE A 69 7.84 8.18 10.04
N VAL A 70 7.21 7.92 11.19
CA VAL A 70 7.69 7.00 12.22
C VAL A 70 6.62 5.94 12.44
N LEU A 71 6.94 4.70 12.08
CA LEU A 71 6.05 3.56 12.26
C LEU A 71 6.17 2.99 13.68
N GLU A 72 5.03 2.85 14.33
CA GLU A 72 4.90 2.18 15.62
C GLU A 72 4.61 0.69 15.44
N GLN A 73 4.58 -0.06 16.54
CA GLN A 73 4.32 -1.49 16.51
C GLN A 73 2.87 -1.79 16.08
N GLU A 74 2.68 -2.92 15.41
CA GLU A 74 1.36 -3.49 15.12
C GLU A 74 0.64 -3.89 16.42
N TYR A 75 -0.65 -3.58 16.53
CA TYR A 75 -1.48 -3.83 17.70
C TYR A 75 -2.86 -4.35 17.32
N LEU A 76 -3.57 -4.97 18.28
CA LEU A 76 -4.94 -5.42 18.10
C LEU A 76 -5.91 -4.32 18.58
N SER A 77 -6.87 -3.92 17.76
CA SER A 77 -7.90 -2.95 18.13
C SER A 77 -8.95 -3.57 19.06
N GLY A 78 -9.73 -2.72 19.74
CA GLY A 78 -10.90 -3.17 20.52
C GLY A 78 -11.98 -3.85 19.68
N ALA A 79 -11.97 -3.68 18.35
CA ALA A 79 -12.84 -4.37 17.42
C ALA A 79 -12.26 -5.71 16.91
N GLY A 80 -11.08 -6.12 17.41
CA GLY A 80 -10.40 -7.34 16.98
C GLY A 80 -9.66 -7.22 15.65
N GLU A 81 -9.42 -6.01 15.17
CA GLU A 81 -8.69 -5.77 13.92
C GLU A 81 -7.19 -5.62 14.17
N THR A 82 -6.37 -6.12 13.25
CA THR A 82 -4.93 -5.85 13.28
C THR A 82 -4.68 -4.44 12.76
N CYS A 83 -4.11 -3.56 13.58
CA CYS A 83 -3.84 -2.17 13.23
C CYS A 83 -2.36 -1.81 13.32
N ARG A 84 -1.95 -0.86 12.48
CA ARG A 84 -0.62 -0.25 12.45
C ARG A 84 -0.78 1.25 12.63
N ARG A 85 0.05 1.85 13.47
CA ARG A 85 0.06 3.29 13.72
C ARG A 85 1.35 3.90 13.20
N ALA A 86 1.25 5.07 12.62
CA ALA A 86 2.41 5.89 12.30
C ALA A 86 2.19 7.33 12.73
N SER A 87 3.28 7.98 13.15
CA SER A 87 3.33 9.41 13.40
C SER A 87 4.01 10.09 12.21
N LEU A 88 3.32 11.05 11.59
CA LEU A 88 3.78 11.89 10.50
C LEU A 88 4.22 13.23 11.08
N PHE A 89 5.37 13.73 10.67
CA PHE A 89 5.90 15.03 11.08
C PHE A 89 6.21 15.87 9.85
N SER A 90 5.61 17.05 9.76
CA SER A 90 5.93 18.03 8.71
C SER A 90 7.21 18.78 9.02
N SER A 91 7.82 19.38 8.00
CA SER A 91 8.97 20.27 8.17
C SER A 91 8.65 21.55 8.97
N ARG A 92 7.35 21.88 9.12
CA ARG A 92 6.87 23.05 9.88
C ARG A 92 6.62 22.75 11.35
N GLY A 93 6.93 21.54 11.81
CA GLY A 93 6.70 21.10 13.19
C GLY A 93 5.27 20.65 13.48
N GLU A 94 4.44 20.46 12.46
CA GLU A 94 3.11 19.85 12.62
C GLU A 94 3.25 18.34 12.72
N ALA A 95 2.38 17.70 13.48
CA ALA A 95 2.39 16.26 13.66
C ALA A 95 0.99 15.67 13.52
N GLU A 96 0.91 14.48 12.94
CA GLU A 96 -0.34 13.75 12.81
C GLU A 96 -0.13 12.26 13.04
N VAL A 97 -1.07 11.65 13.76
CA VAL A 97 -1.10 10.20 13.96
C VAL A 97 -2.11 9.59 13.00
N VAL A 98 -1.62 8.68 12.15
CA VAL A 98 -2.45 7.89 11.24
C VAL A 98 -2.47 6.43 11.69
N VAL A 99 -3.61 5.77 11.48
CA VAL A 99 -3.81 4.36 11.81
C VAL A 99 -4.37 3.65 10.60
N MET A 100 -3.78 2.50 10.25
CA MET A 100 -4.34 1.57 9.26
C MET A 100 -4.75 0.29 9.95
N CYS A 101 -5.97 -0.18 9.70
CA CYS A 101 -6.51 -1.41 10.25
C CYS A 101 -6.88 -2.39 9.14
N ARG A 102 -6.60 -3.67 9.39
CA ARG A 102 -7.00 -4.79 8.54
C ARG A 102 -8.25 -5.42 9.12
N GLY A 103 -9.36 -5.18 8.44
CA GLY A 103 -10.67 -5.75 8.79
C GLY A 103 -10.82 -7.20 8.34
N ALA A 104 -12.03 -7.76 8.53
CA ALA A 104 -12.34 -9.15 8.21
C ALA A 104 -12.18 -9.53 6.73
N SER A 105 -12.27 -8.55 5.82
CA SER A 105 -12.02 -8.74 4.38
C SER A 105 -10.55 -8.92 4.03
N GLY A 106 -9.63 -8.72 4.98
CA GLY A 106 -8.19 -8.77 4.76
C GLY A 106 -7.61 -7.50 4.11
N LEU A 107 -8.46 -6.55 3.69
CA LEU A 107 -8.01 -5.27 3.13
C LEU A 107 -7.58 -4.31 4.24
N TRP A 108 -6.46 -3.61 4.00
CA TRP A 108 -6.02 -2.53 4.89
C TRP A 108 -6.78 -1.25 4.58
N THR A 109 -7.25 -0.57 5.62
CA THR A 109 -7.98 0.67 5.51
C THR A 109 -7.46 1.69 6.52
N MET A 110 -7.30 2.94 6.08
CA MET A 110 -6.97 4.03 6.99
C MET A 110 -8.19 4.37 7.85
N ALA A 111 -7.99 4.44 9.17
CA ALA A 111 -8.99 4.89 10.10
C ALA A 111 -9.27 6.39 9.91
N PRO A 112 -10.48 6.88 10.26
CA PRO A 112 -10.80 8.29 10.19
C PRO A 112 -9.80 9.16 10.97
N ARG A 113 -9.39 10.28 10.36
CA ARG A 113 -8.51 11.30 10.95
C ARG A 113 -9.29 12.10 12.00
N VAL A 114 -9.39 11.58 13.23
CA VAL A 114 -10.25 12.16 14.29
C VAL A 114 -9.48 13.03 15.30
N TRP A 115 -8.17 13.15 15.17
CA TRP A 115 -7.33 13.91 16.11
C TRP A 115 -6.82 15.21 15.49
N GLY A 116 -7.21 16.36 16.07
CA GLY A 116 -6.69 17.68 15.72
C GLY A 116 -7.18 18.22 14.37
N ILE A 117 -6.50 19.28 13.89
CA ILE A 117 -6.76 19.90 12.57
C ILE A 117 -6.14 19.06 11.41
N GLY A 118 -5.21 18.16 11.72
CA GLY A 118 -4.49 17.31 10.76
C GLY A 118 -3.44 18.08 9.94
N LEU A 119 -2.58 17.35 9.24
CA LEU A 119 -1.69 17.91 8.24
C LEU A 119 -2.50 18.37 7.01
N PRO A 120 -2.25 19.58 6.48
CA PRO A 120 -2.87 20.01 5.24
C PRO A 120 -2.35 19.17 4.06
N PRO A 121 -3.13 19.03 2.98
CA PRO A 121 -2.66 18.38 1.77
C PRO A 121 -1.42 19.09 1.20
N ALA A 122 -0.68 18.38 0.35
CA ALA A 122 0.46 18.96 -0.36
C ALA A 122 0.02 20.23 -1.08
N ALA A 123 0.78 21.31 -0.88
CA ALA A 123 0.52 22.56 -1.57
C ALA A 123 0.67 22.28 -3.07
N THR A 124 -0.39 22.53 -3.85
CA THR A 124 -0.28 22.46 -5.30
C THR A 124 0.83 23.43 -5.71
N PRO A 125 1.90 22.98 -6.37
CA PRO A 125 2.88 23.92 -6.90
C PRO A 125 2.11 24.90 -7.81
N PRO A 126 2.37 26.22 -7.71
CA PRO A 126 1.73 27.16 -8.60
C PRO A 126 1.99 26.68 -10.03
N ALA A 127 0.92 26.59 -10.84
CA ALA A 127 1.00 26.17 -12.23
C ALA A 127 2.15 26.96 -12.88
N GLU A 128 3.16 26.25 -13.38
CA GLU A 128 4.26 26.87 -14.11
C GLU A 128 3.62 27.68 -15.24
N THR A 129 3.65 29.00 -15.09
CA THR A 129 3.29 29.90 -16.17
C THR A 129 4.36 29.67 -17.23
N PRO A 130 4.02 29.27 -18.47
CA PRO A 130 5.02 29.06 -19.51
C PRO A 130 5.89 30.31 -19.63
N ASP A 131 7.17 30.17 -19.30
CA ASP A 131 8.17 31.23 -19.38
C ASP A 131 8.18 31.71 -20.84
N SER A 132 7.55 32.87 -21.08
CA SER A 132 7.46 33.50 -22.39
C SER A 132 8.75 34.25 -22.70
N ARG A 133 9.91 33.67 -22.36
CA ARG A 133 11.20 34.21 -22.79
C ARG A 133 11.45 33.71 -24.20
N GLU A 134 10.97 34.53 -25.14
CA GLU A 134 11.31 34.47 -26.56
C GLU A 134 12.82 34.22 -26.74
N PRO A 135 13.25 33.26 -27.59
CA PRO A 135 14.66 33.06 -27.85
C PRO A 135 15.23 34.33 -28.48
N GLU A 136 16.14 35.00 -27.77
CA GLU A 136 16.94 36.09 -28.32
C GLU A 136 17.61 35.59 -29.62
N ALA A 137 17.19 36.17 -30.74
CA ALA A 137 17.80 35.89 -32.03
C ALA A 137 19.29 36.27 -31.98
N PRO A 138 20.21 35.44 -32.52
CA PRO A 138 21.61 35.79 -32.54
C PRO A 138 21.82 37.05 -33.38
N SER A 139 22.31 38.12 -32.75
CA SER A 139 22.71 39.37 -33.38
C SER A 139 23.76 39.11 -34.46
N SER A 140 23.32 39.06 -35.72
CA SER A 140 24.18 38.91 -36.89
C SER A 140 24.87 40.25 -37.17
N SER A 141 26.13 40.34 -36.76
CA SER A 141 27.01 41.46 -37.09
C SER A 141 27.42 41.34 -38.57
N ILE A 142 26.85 42.17 -39.44
CA ILE A 142 27.29 42.30 -40.84
C ILE A 142 28.27 43.50 -40.92
N PRO A 143 29.52 43.33 -41.38
CA PRO A 143 30.38 44.48 -41.68
C PRO A 143 30.00 45.10 -43.03
N SER A 144 29.97 46.44 -43.04
CA SER A 144 29.71 47.29 -44.20
C SER A 144 30.89 47.25 -45.19
N PRO A 145 30.67 47.26 -46.53
CA PRO A 145 31.77 47.37 -47.47
C PRO A 145 32.26 48.82 -47.55
N ALA A 146 33.58 49.00 -47.53
CA ALA A 146 34.24 50.26 -47.87
C ALA A 146 34.31 50.41 -49.40
N ILE A 147 34.12 51.65 -49.86
CA ILE A 147 34.21 52.13 -51.25
C ILE A 147 35.66 52.11 -51.73
#